data_AF-A0AAP0QQ07-F1
#
_entry.id   AF-A0AAP0QQ07-F1
#
_cell.length_a   1.000
_cell.length_b   1.000
_cell.length_c   1.000
_cell.angle_alpha   90.00
_cell.angle_beta   90.00
_cell.angle_gamma   90.00
#
_symmetry.space_group_name_H-M   'P 1'
#
loop_
_entity.id
_entity.type
_entity.pdbx_description
1 polymer ?
#
loop_
_entity_poly.entity_id
_entity_poly.type
_entity_poly.pdbx_seq_one_letter_code
_entity_poly.pdbx_strand_id
1 'polypeptide(L)'
;MAFRGKEMMKKLMRKVGGEKNLAPGVKESLKKCVPDSRIVMNRAKRGLFAGKHIQFGNRVSEDGGNKTRRNWKPNVQEKRLFSYIMDRHIRVKVTTHALRCIDKAGGIDEYLLKTPYHKMDTEMGLYWKTKIEKLYEELGQTEVVFFTPEEEAKLEQDFKDMKLAQRAARRELRRQMHGGSSKQKQTEQGSADTQETAEEAAKILSEGIPNEYAPEDLVANS
;
A
#
# COMPACT_ATOMS: atom_id res chain seq x y z
N MET A 1 0.50 19.48 -21.81
CA MET A 1 -0.76 19.62 -21.05
C MET A 1 -0.43 20.29 -19.74
N ALA A 2 -0.81 21.56 -19.55
CA ALA A 2 -0.61 22.24 -18.28
C ALA A 2 -1.54 21.58 -17.24
N PHE A 3 -1.03 21.31 -16.04
CA PHE A 3 -1.81 20.71 -14.95
C PHE A 3 -3.01 21.61 -14.66
N ARG A 4 -4.23 21.16 -15.00
CA ARG A 4 -5.51 21.83 -14.68
C ARG A 4 -5.57 22.22 -13.19
N GLY A 5 -4.93 21.43 -12.33
CA GLY A 5 -4.79 21.69 -10.90
C GLY A 5 -4.06 23.00 -10.53
N LYS A 6 -3.03 23.43 -11.28
CA LYS A 6 -2.33 24.71 -11.01
C LYS A 6 -3.24 25.90 -11.30
N GLU A 7 -4.00 25.83 -12.39
CA GLU A 7 -4.95 26.88 -12.76
C GLU A 7 -6.14 26.93 -11.80
N MET A 8 -6.66 25.77 -11.39
CA MET A 8 -7.68 25.67 -10.35
C MET A 8 -7.20 26.26 -9.02
N MET A 9 -5.96 25.93 -8.62
CA MET A 9 -5.36 26.48 -7.40
C MET A 9 -5.18 27.99 -7.49
N LYS A 10 -4.68 28.50 -8.62
CA LYS A 10 -4.54 29.94 -8.87
C LYS A 10 -5.90 30.66 -8.82
N LYS A 11 -6.95 30.03 -9.34
CA LYS A 11 -8.33 30.55 -9.30
C LYS A 11 -8.89 30.57 -7.87
N LEU A 12 -8.66 29.50 -7.09
CA LEU A 12 -8.99 29.45 -5.67
C LEU A 12 -8.24 30.54 -4.87
N MET A 13 -6.93 30.67 -5.07
CA MET A 13 -6.11 31.70 -4.39
C MET A 13 -6.56 33.12 -4.75
N ARG A 14 -6.98 33.37 -6.00
CA ARG A 14 -7.61 34.65 -6.38
C ARG A 14 -8.92 34.88 -5.64
N LYS A 15 -9.75 33.85 -5.48
CA LYS A 15 -11.06 33.94 -4.81
C LYS A 15 -10.95 34.20 -3.30
N VAL A 16 -9.91 33.65 -2.66
CA VAL A 16 -9.61 33.85 -1.23
C VAL A 16 -8.90 35.20 -0.96
N GLY A 17 -8.58 35.97 -2.00
CA GLY A 17 -7.90 37.26 -1.87
C GLY A 17 -6.38 37.16 -1.65
N GLY A 18 -5.77 36.02 -2.01
CA GLY A 18 -4.33 35.78 -1.95
C GLY A 18 -3.87 35.05 -0.69
N GLU A 19 -2.60 34.64 -0.69
CA GLU A 19 -1.99 33.84 0.39
C GLU A 19 -1.88 34.54 1.76
N LYS A 20 -2.24 35.83 1.84
CA LYS A 20 -2.15 36.62 3.07
C LYS A 20 -3.39 36.49 3.96
N ASN A 21 -4.52 36.10 3.38
CA ASN A 21 -5.79 35.96 4.10
C ASN A 21 -6.01 34.54 4.66
N LEU A 22 -5.11 33.60 4.36
CA LEU A 22 -5.19 32.24 4.92
C LEU A 22 -4.55 32.22 6.31
N ALA A 23 -5.19 31.49 7.23
CA ALA A 23 -4.59 31.15 8.51
C ALA A 23 -3.21 30.48 8.30
N PRO A 24 -2.20 30.76 9.14
CA PRO A 24 -0.83 30.32 8.92
C PRO A 24 -0.71 28.79 8.79
N GLY A 25 -1.46 28.02 9.58
CA GLY A 25 -1.48 26.56 9.48
C GLY A 25 -2.04 26.03 8.15
N VAL A 26 -3.08 26.67 7.60
CA VAL A 26 -3.66 26.29 6.29
C VAL A 26 -2.71 26.64 5.15
N LYS A 27 -1.96 27.72 5.28
CA LYS A 27 -0.93 28.11 4.31
C LYS A 27 0.21 27.08 4.26
N GLU A 28 0.63 26.57 5.41
CA GLU A 28 1.67 25.55 5.50
C GLU A 28 1.21 24.19 4.97
N SER A 29 -0.03 23.78 5.26
CA SER A 29 -0.59 22.53 4.72
C SER A 29 -0.71 22.61 3.19
N LEU A 30 -1.18 23.74 2.67
CA LEU A 30 -1.29 23.96 1.23
C LEU A 30 0.07 23.88 0.52
N LYS A 31 1.13 24.48 1.10
CA LYS A 31 2.49 24.41 0.55
C LYS A 31 3.02 22.99 0.46
N LYS A 32 2.60 22.08 1.35
CA LYS A 32 3.02 20.67 1.32
C LYS A 32 2.37 19.89 0.18
N CYS A 33 1.12 20.23 -0.15
CA CYS A 33 0.31 19.54 -1.16
C CYS A 33 0.56 20.05 -2.59
N VAL A 34 1.01 21.30 -2.74
CA VAL A 34 1.25 21.91 -4.05
C VAL A 34 2.73 21.78 -4.44
N PRO A 35 3.05 21.33 -5.67
CA PRO A 35 4.43 21.28 -6.15
C PRO A 35 5.02 22.70 -6.28
N ASP A 36 6.22 22.93 -5.71
CA ASP A 36 6.93 24.17 -5.94
C ASP A 36 7.46 24.18 -7.38
N SER A 37 7.02 25.16 -8.17
CA SER A 37 7.31 25.20 -9.61
C SER A 37 8.36 26.24 -9.97
N ARG A 38 9.25 26.60 -9.03
CA ARG A 38 10.36 27.53 -9.25
C ARG A 38 11.50 26.91 -10.07
N ILE A 39 11.15 26.26 -11.18
CA ILE A 39 12.11 25.71 -12.13
C ILE A 39 12.57 26.83 -13.07
N VAL A 40 13.85 27.21 -12.93
CA VAL A 40 14.50 28.15 -13.86
C VAL A 40 14.85 27.47 -15.20
N MET A 41 15.09 26.16 -15.20
CA MET A 41 15.55 25.43 -16.40
C MET A 41 14.42 24.69 -17.12
N ASN A 42 14.16 25.01 -18.39
CA ASN A 42 13.23 24.22 -19.22
C ASN A 42 13.62 22.74 -19.37
N ARG A 43 14.92 22.42 -19.19
CA ARG A 43 15.43 21.04 -19.19
C ARG A 43 14.92 20.23 -18.00
N ALA A 44 14.78 20.85 -16.83
CA ALA A 44 14.32 20.18 -15.62
C ALA A 44 12.84 19.80 -15.69
N LYS A 45 12.02 20.51 -16.47
CA LYS A 45 10.61 20.15 -16.72
C LYS A 45 10.44 18.80 -17.41
N ARG A 46 11.48 18.29 -18.07
CA ARG A 46 11.48 17.04 -18.85
C ARG A 46 12.33 15.94 -18.23
N GLY A 47 12.91 16.15 -17.05
CA GLY A 47 13.81 15.20 -16.42
C GLY A 47 13.71 15.22 -14.90
N LEU A 48 14.52 14.37 -14.25
CA LEU A 48 14.53 14.23 -12.80
C LEU A 48 15.77 14.92 -12.22
N PHE A 49 15.58 16.09 -11.63
CA PHE A 49 16.67 16.93 -11.13
C PHE A 49 16.76 17.00 -9.61
N ALA A 50 15.72 16.53 -8.89
CA ALA A 50 15.65 16.52 -7.42
C ALA A 50 16.02 17.87 -6.78
N GLY A 51 15.36 18.97 -7.20
CA GLY A 51 15.63 20.31 -6.70
C GLY A 51 16.95 20.94 -7.16
N LYS A 52 17.80 20.25 -7.94
CA LYS A 52 19.05 20.81 -8.45
C LYS A 52 18.79 21.71 -9.66
N HIS A 53 19.18 22.96 -9.54
CA HIS A 53 19.05 23.96 -10.61
C HIS A 53 20.39 24.61 -10.98
N ILE A 54 20.41 25.34 -12.10
CA ILE A 54 21.56 26.19 -12.42
C ILE A 54 21.63 27.29 -11.38
N GLN A 55 22.79 27.41 -10.76
CA GLN A 55 23.09 28.53 -9.89
C GLN A 55 23.76 29.62 -10.73
N PHE A 56 23.30 30.86 -10.56
CA PHE A 56 23.91 32.04 -11.16
C PHE A 56 24.67 32.80 -10.09
N GLY A 57 25.84 33.34 -10.43
CA GLY A 57 26.63 34.15 -9.50
C GLY A 57 27.91 34.63 -10.15
N ASN A 58 28.91 34.91 -9.32
CA ASN A 58 30.18 35.48 -9.75
C ASN A 58 31.34 34.57 -9.36
N ARG A 59 32.38 34.54 -10.18
CA ARG A 59 33.73 34.18 -9.76
C ARG A 59 34.40 35.45 -9.25
N VAL A 60 34.93 35.41 -8.04
CA VAL A 60 35.70 36.51 -7.45
C VAL A 60 37.17 36.13 -7.57
N SER A 61 38.03 37.03 -8.05
CA SER A 61 39.48 36.81 -8.03
C SER A 61 40.00 36.87 -6.61
N GLU A 62 40.97 36.02 -6.28
CA GLU A 62 41.56 35.91 -4.94
C GLU A 62 42.24 37.20 -4.50
N ASP A 63 43.08 37.79 -5.35
CA ASP A 63 43.90 38.94 -4.98
C ASP A 63 43.18 40.29 -5.12
N GLY A 64 42.39 40.45 -6.20
CA GLY A 64 41.85 41.75 -6.62
C GLY A 64 40.35 41.95 -6.40
N GLY A 65 39.64 40.96 -5.84
CA GLY A 65 38.18 41.04 -5.64
C GLY A 65 37.34 41.23 -6.92
N ASN A 66 37.94 41.12 -8.10
CA ASN A 66 37.28 41.33 -9.39
C ASN A 66 36.19 40.29 -9.61
N LYS A 67 34.97 40.74 -9.93
CA LYS A 67 33.79 39.90 -10.05
C LYS A 67 33.46 39.62 -11.51
N THR A 68 33.62 38.36 -11.95
CA THR A 68 33.20 37.91 -13.28
C THR A 68 31.94 37.06 -13.19
N ARG A 69 30.92 37.35 -14.00
CA ARG A 69 29.68 36.55 -14.04
C ARG A 69 29.97 35.12 -14.49
N ARG A 70 29.42 34.12 -13.78
CA ARG A 70 29.46 32.70 -14.17
C ARG A 70 28.17 31.98 -13.80
N ASN A 71 28.00 30.79 -14.36
CA ASN A 71 26.94 29.86 -13.98
C ASN A 71 27.53 28.52 -13.55
N TRP A 72 26.85 27.83 -12.63
CA TRP A 72 27.16 26.45 -12.24
C TRP A 72 26.02 25.55 -12.70
N LYS A 73 26.34 24.62 -13.61
CA LYS A 73 25.37 23.66 -14.15
C LYS A 73 25.39 22.39 -13.29
N PRO A 74 24.24 21.77 -13.01
CA PRO A 74 24.22 20.47 -12.35
C PRO A 74 24.77 19.38 -13.30
N ASN A 75 25.36 18.34 -12.72
CA ASN A 75 25.80 17.16 -13.47
C ASN A 75 24.58 16.30 -13.85
N VAL A 76 24.30 16.20 -15.15
CA VAL A 76 23.13 15.52 -15.71
C VAL A 76 23.60 14.42 -16.65
N GLN A 77 23.07 13.21 -16.45
CA GLN A 77 23.34 12.03 -17.26
C GLN A 77 22.04 11.47 -17.83
N GLU A 78 22.10 10.91 -19.03
CA GLU A 78 20.99 10.14 -19.58
C GLU A 78 21.14 8.68 -19.15
N LYS A 79 20.12 8.15 -18.46
CA LYS A 79 20.11 6.78 -17.94
C LYS A 79 18.79 6.10 -18.25
N ARG A 80 18.86 4.77 -18.38
CA ARG A 80 17.71 3.87 -18.46
C ARG A 80 17.45 3.34 -17.05
N LEU A 81 16.34 3.72 -16.45
CA LEU A 81 15.90 3.21 -15.17
C LEU A 81 14.79 2.19 -15.41
N PHE A 82 14.84 1.06 -14.72
CA PHE A 82 13.77 0.07 -14.78
C PHE A 82 12.68 0.44 -13.77
N SER A 83 11.41 0.43 -14.21
CA SER A 83 10.24 0.57 -13.34
C SER A 83 9.59 -0.80 -13.23
N TYR A 84 9.47 -1.30 -12.00
CA TYR A 84 8.92 -2.62 -11.71
C TYR A 84 7.42 -2.66 -12.01
N ILE A 85 6.70 -1.59 -11.67
CA ILE A 85 5.24 -1.54 -11.77
C ILE A 85 4.78 -1.36 -13.21
N MET A 86 5.56 -0.60 -14.00
CA MET A 86 5.27 -0.42 -15.42
C MET A 86 5.92 -1.50 -16.30
N ASP A 87 6.67 -2.42 -15.70
CA ASP A 87 7.47 -3.46 -16.34
C ASP A 87 8.23 -2.99 -17.60
N ARG A 88 8.88 -1.83 -17.49
CA ARG A 88 9.58 -1.23 -18.63
C ARG A 88 10.74 -0.34 -18.22
N HIS A 89 11.70 -0.22 -19.13
CA HIS A 89 12.77 0.76 -19.00
C HIS A 89 12.31 2.16 -19.42
N ILE A 90 12.51 3.12 -18.51
CA ILE A 90 12.25 4.54 -18.72
C ILE A 90 13.58 5.24 -18.98
N ARG A 91 13.68 5.90 -20.15
CA ARG A 91 14.83 6.74 -20.52
C ARG A 91 14.62 8.15 -20.00
N VAL A 92 15.49 8.61 -19.11
CA VAL A 92 15.40 9.94 -18.50
C VAL A 92 16.75 10.61 -18.37
N LYS A 93 16.73 11.94 -18.43
CA LYS A 93 17.84 12.78 -17.98
C LYS A 93 17.72 12.97 -16.48
N VAL A 94 18.72 12.49 -15.76
CA VAL A 94 18.74 12.45 -14.30
C VAL A 94 20.01 13.14 -13.79
N THR A 95 19.91 13.89 -12.71
CA THR A 95 21.10 14.42 -12.03
C THR A 95 21.78 13.33 -11.22
N THR A 96 23.09 13.41 -11.01
CA THR A 96 23.80 12.43 -10.14
C THR A 96 23.24 12.40 -8.72
N HIS A 97 22.76 13.55 -8.22
CA HIS A 97 22.06 13.62 -6.94
C HIS A 97 20.74 12.84 -6.96
N ALA A 98 19.92 13.00 -8.00
CA ALA A 98 18.68 12.26 -8.14
C ALA A 98 18.93 10.76 -8.28
N LEU A 99 19.96 10.32 -9.01
CA LEU A 99 20.37 8.90 -9.06
C LEU A 99 20.65 8.35 -7.67
N ARG A 100 21.48 9.04 -6.87
CA ARG A 100 21.76 8.62 -5.49
C ARG A 100 20.50 8.54 -4.62
N CYS A 101 19.54 9.45 -4.82
CA CYS A 101 18.26 9.42 -4.10
C CYS A 101 17.37 8.24 -4.53
N ILE A 102 17.40 7.88 -5.82
CA ILE A 102 16.70 6.72 -6.37
C ILE A 102 17.29 5.44 -5.78
N ASP A 103 18.61 5.31 -5.78
CA ASP A 103 19.31 4.16 -5.20
C ASP A 103 19.02 4.02 -3.71
N LYS A 104 19.02 5.14 -2.97
CA LYS A 104 18.65 5.17 -1.54
C LYS A 104 17.19 4.79 -1.31
N ALA A 105 16.30 5.10 -2.24
CA ALA A 105 14.89 4.76 -2.13
C ALA A 105 14.63 3.28 -2.39
N GLY A 106 15.48 2.63 -3.20
CA GLY A 106 15.37 1.23 -3.65
C GLY A 106 14.90 1.07 -5.11
N GLY A 107 14.63 2.18 -5.81
CA GLY A 107 14.14 2.14 -7.19
C GLY A 107 13.45 3.45 -7.60
N ILE A 108 13.14 3.58 -8.89
CA ILE A 108 12.47 4.79 -9.40
C ILE A 108 11.04 4.91 -8.88
N ASP A 109 10.33 3.79 -8.78
CA ASP A 109 8.93 3.78 -8.38
C ASP A 109 8.77 4.19 -6.91
N GLU A 110 9.58 3.57 -6.04
CA GLU A 110 9.64 3.88 -4.62
C GLU A 110 10.11 5.31 -4.38
N TYR A 111 11.07 5.80 -5.17
CA TYR A 111 11.49 7.20 -5.12
C TYR A 111 10.33 8.15 -5.41
N LEU A 112 9.53 7.86 -6.45
CA LEU A 112 8.39 8.70 -6.82
C LEU A 112 7.27 8.67 -5.75
N LEU A 113 7.01 7.50 -5.15
CA LEU A 113 6.04 7.38 -4.06
C LEU A 113 6.49 8.12 -2.79
N LYS A 114 7.74 7.89 -2.35
CA LYS A 114 8.30 8.49 -1.13
C LYS A 114 8.49 10.00 -1.26
N THR A 115 8.71 10.51 -2.48
CA THR A 115 8.94 11.94 -2.69
C THR A 115 7.63 12.72 -2.50
N PRO A 116 7.60 13.73 -1.61
CA PRO A 116 6.40 14.52 -1.38
C PRO A 116 6.14 15.48 -2.53
N TYR A 117 4.87 15.85 -2.72
CA TYR A 117 4.41 16.70 -3.83
C TYR A 117 5.17 18.03 -3.94
N HIS A 118 5.46 18.69 -2.82
CA HIS A 118 6.21 19.96 -2.81
C HIS A 118 7.66 19.85 -3.32
N LYS A 119 8.32 18.67 -3.21
CA LYS A 119 9.68 18.43 -3.74
C LYS A 119 9.67 17.92 -5.18
N MET A 120 8.48 17.64 -5.73
CA MET A 120 8.33 17.24 -7.12
C MET A 120 8.21 18.47 -8.00
N ASP A 121 9.35 18.95 -8.47
CA ASP A 121 9.39 20.13 -9.33
C ASP A 121 8.80 19.82 -10.73
N THR A 122 8.92 18.56 -11.18
CA THR A 122 8.66 18.15 -12.57
C THR A 122 7.22 17.67 -12.79
N GLU A 123 6.53 18.22 -13.80
CA GLU A 123 5.17 17.80 -14.21
C GLU A 123 5.11 16.33 -14.64
N MET A 124 6.14 15.87 -15.36
CA MET A 124 6.34 14.47 -15.71
C MET A 124 6.44 13.57 -14.48
N GLY A 125 7.14 14.03 -13.42
CA GLY A 125 7.27 13.29 -12.17
C GLY A 125 5.93 13.12 -11.47
N LEU A 126 5.12 14.19 -11.43
CA LEU A 126 3.75 14.16 -10.91
C LEU A 126 2.88 13.16 -11.69
N TYR A 127 2.93 13.21 -13.02
CA TYR A 127 2.20 12.28 -13.88
C TYR A 127 2.58 10.82 -13.61
N TRP A 128 3.87 10.53 -13.50
CA TRP A 128 4.32 9.17 -13.19
C TRP A 128 3.92 8.73 -11.80
N LYS A 129 4.00 9.60 -10.81
CA LYS A 129 3.51 9.30 -9.46
C LYS A 129 2.04 8.91 -9.47
N THR A 130 1.17 9.72 -10.09
CA THR A 130 -0.27 9.40 -10.18
C THR A 130 -0.54 8.12 -10.94
N LYS A 131 0.25 7.84 -11.99
CA LYS A 131 0.12 6.60 -12.75
C LYS A 131 0.53 5.39 -11.91
N ILE A 132 1.62 5.50 -11.16
CA ILE A 132 2.14 4.46 -10.27
C ILE A 132 1.16 4.19 -9.13
N GLU A 133 0.62 5.23 -8.49
CA GLU A 133 -0.39 5.09 -7.43
C GLU A 133 -1.61 4.31 -7.95
N LYS A 134 -2.14 4.67 -9.13
CA LYS A 134 -3.26 3.95 -9.76
C LYS A 134 -2.93 2.48 -10.05
N LEU A 135 -1.74 2.19 -10.56
CA LEU A 135 -1.31 0.82 -10.83
C LEU A 135 -1.14 0.01 -9.53
N TYR A 136 -0.68 0.63 -8.44
CA TYR A 136 -0.64 -0.03 -7.13
C TYR A 136 -2.04 -0.29 -6.55
N GLU A 137 -2.99 0.62 -6.75
CA GLU A 137 -4.39 0.39 -6.36
C GLU A 137 -4.99 -0.78 -7.13
N GLU A 138 -4.74 -0.87 -8.44
CA GLU A 138 -5.16 -1.99 -9.29
C GLU A 138 -4.51 -3.32 -8.86
N LEU A 139 -3.20 -3.30 -8.56
CA LEU A 139 -2.49 -4.47 -8.02
C LEU A 139 -2.98 -4.87 -6.64
N GLY A 140 -3.34 -3.92 -5.79
CA GLY A 140 -3.88 -4.19 -4.44
C GLY A 140 -5.30 -4.76 -4.46
N GLN A 141 -6.10 -4.42 -5.47
CA GLN A 141 -7.41 -5.04 -5.72
C GLN A 141 -7.30 -6.43 -6.34
N THR A 142 -6.16 -6.72 -6.97
CA THR A 142 -5.89 -8.05 -7.51
C THR A 142 -5.56 -8.96 -6.33
N GLU A 143 -6.55 -9.73 -5.89
CA GLU A 143 -6.32 -10.78 -4.90
C GLU A 143 -5.32 -11.78 -5.51
N VAL A 144 -4.17 -11.93 -4.85
CA VAL A 144 -3.19 -12.97 -5.22
C VAL A 144 -3.71 -14.28 -4.64
N VAL A 145 -4.71 -14.83 -5.32
CA VAL A 145 -5.30 -16.12 -4.94
C VAL A 145 -4.36 -17.22 -5.39
N PHE A 146 -3.95 -18.09 -4.45
CA PHE A 146 -3.07 -19.24 -4.77
C PHE A 146 -3.82 -20.32 -5.56
N PHE A 147 -5.13 -20.36 -5.38
CA PHE A 147 -6.06 -21.26 -6.03
C PHE A 147 -7.08 -20.43 -6.80
N THR A 148 -7.59 -20.96 -7.91
CA THR A 148 -8.77 -20.34 -8.51
C THR A 148 -9.95 -20.38 -7.51
N PRO A 149 -10.90 -19.43 -7.56
CA PRO A 149 -12.04 -19.45 -6.64
C PRO A 149 -12.82 -20.79 -6.67
N GLU A 150 -12.79 -21.48 -7.80
CA GLU A 150 -13.38 -22.81 -7.96
C GLU A 150 -12.59 -23.91 -7.23
N GLU A 151 -11.26 -23.82 -7.22
CA GLU A 151 -10.39 -24.75 -6.49
C GLU A 151 -10.47 -24.55 -4.99
N GLU A 152 -10.59 -23.31 -4.51
CA GLU A 152 -10.83 -23.01 -3.09
C GLU A 152 -12.16 -23.62 -2.61
N ALA A 153 -13.22 -23.49 -3.41
CA ALA A 153 -14.52 -24.08 -3.10
C ALA A 153 -14.48 -25.62 -3.06
N LYS A 154 -13.72 -26.26 -3.97
CA LYS A 154 -13.51 -27.72 -3.97
C LYS A 154 -12.75 -28.17 -2.73
N LEU A 155 -11.65 -27.49 -2.39
CA LEU A 155 -10.89 -27.75 -1.16
C LEU A 155 -11.76 -27.64 0.09
N GLU A 156 -12.64 -26.64 0.14
CA GLU A 156 -13.55 -26.46 1.27
C GLU A 156 -14.58 -27.59 1.37
N GLN A 157 -15.08 -28.09 0.25
CA GLN A 157 -15.97 -29.27 0.20
C GLN A 157 -15.23 -30.53 0.63
N ASP A 158 -14.03 -30.77 0.10
CA ASP A 158 -13.21 -31.93 0.44
C ASP A 158 -12.90 -31.99 1.96
N PHE A 159 -12.59 -30.84 2.58
CA PHE A 159 -12.37 -30.77 4.03
C PHE A 159 -13.64 -30.99 4.86
N LYS A 160 -14.81 -30.52 4.39
CA LYS A 160 -16.10 -30.76 5.05
C LYS A 160 -16.45 -32.24 5.02
N ASP A 161 -16.28 -32.87 3.86
CA ASP A 161 -16.54 -34.30 3.66
C ASP A 161 -15.59 -35.16 4.49
N MET A 162 -14.30 -34.79 4.56
CA MET A 162 -13.33 -35.45 5.43
C MET A 162 -13.72 -35.34 6.91
N LYS A 163 -14.15 -34.17 7.39
CA LYS A 163 -14.63 -33.99 8.78
C LYS A 163 -15.88 -34.82 9.08
N LEU A 164 -16.82 -34.90 8.13
CA LEU A 164 -18.01 -35.72 8.27
C LEU A 164 -17.66 -37.21 8.32
N ALA A 165 -16.76 -37.67 7.45
CA ALA A 165 -16.24 -39.04 7.45
C ALA A 165 -15.53 -39.38 8.78
N GLN A 166 -14.67 -38.48 9.27
CA GLN A 166 -13.97 -38.66 10.55
C GLN A 166 -14.95 -38.71 11.74
N ARG A 167 -16.01 -37.88 11.71
CA ARG A 167 -17.07 -37.87 12.72
C ARG A 167 -17.93 -39.14 12.68
N ALA A 168 -18.24 -39.64 11.49
CA ALA A 168 -18.96 -40.91 11.30
C ALA A 168 -18.12 -42.09 11.82
N ALA A 169 -16.84 -42.18 11.42
CA ALA A 169 -15.91 -43.21 11.90
C ALA A 169 -15.77 -43.19 13.43
N ARG A 170 -15.68 -42.01 14.04
CA ARG A 170 -15.64 -41.88 15.52
C ARG A 170 -16.94 -42.34 16.18
N ARG A 171 -18.10 -42.07 15.58
CA ARG A 171 -19.41 -42.57 16.07
C ARG A 171 -19.49 -44.09 15.97
N GLU A 172 -19.04 -44.67 14.86
CA GLU A 172 -19.03 -46.11 14.65
C GLU A 172 -18.10 -46.82 15.62
N LEU A 173 -16.89 -46.29 15.82
CA LEU A 173 -15.97 -46.78 16.84
C LEU A 173 -16.60 -46.75 18.24
N ARG A 174 -17.28 -45.64 18.59
CA ARG A 174 -18.01 -45.51 19.87
C ARG A 174 -19.13 -46.54 20.00
N ARG A 175 -19.84 -46.82 18.89
CA ARG A 175 -20.88 -47.86 18.82
C ARG A 175 -20.31 -49.26 18.98
N GLN A 176 -19.15 -49.56 18.41
CA GLN A 176 -18.48 -50.85 18.60
C GLN A 176 -17.96 -51.03 20.03
N MET A 177 -17.43 -49.97 20.63
CA MET A 177 -16.87 -50.00 21.99
C MET A 177 -17.93 -50.06 23.10
N HIS A 178 -19.06 -49.37 22.94
CA HIS A 178 -20.12 -49.29 23.95
C HIS A 178 -21.42 -50.03 23.57
N GLY A 179 -21.53 -50.56 22.35
CA GLY A 179 -22.71 -51.27 21.86
C GLY A 179 -22.82 -52.73 22.33
N GLY A 180 -21.95 -53.15 23.24
CA GLY A 180 -21.90 -54.50 23.77
C GLY A 180 -22.13 -54.57 25.29
N SER A 181 -23.23 -54.02 25.83
CA SER A 181 -23.83 -54.56 27.07
C SER A 181 -25.27 -54.12 27.31
N SER A 182 -26.18 -55.10 27.18
CA SER A 182 -27.43 -55.30 27.93
C SER A 182 -28.48 -54.17 28.03
N LYS A 183 -29.55 -54.29 27.23
CA LYS A 183 -30.90 -54.66 27.69
C LYS A 183 -31.87 -54.71 26.51
N GLN A 184 -32.20 -55.93 26.07
CA GLN A 184 -33.53 -56.20 25.55
C GLN A 184 -34.48 -56.22 26.75
N LYS A 185 -35.34 -55.20 26.88
CA LYS A 185 -36.63 -55.34 27.55
C LYS A 185 -37.63 -54.40 26.89
N GLN A 186 -38.70 -55.02 26.43
CA GLN A 186 -39.88 -54.46 25.79
C GLN A 186 -40.44 -53.28 26.59
N THR A 187 -40.90 -52.23 25.89
CA THR A 187 -42.25 -51.70 26.10
C THR A 187 -42.71 -50.93 24.86
N GLU A 188 -43.81 -51.41 24.30
CA GLU A 188 -44.79 -50.59 23.60
C GLU A 188 -45.25 -49.48 24.56
N GLN A 189 -45.32 -48.22 24.08
CA GLN A 189 -46.34 -47.20 24.41
C GLN A 189 -45.79 -45.79 24.14
N GLY A 190 -46.60 -44.96 23.48
CA GLY A 190 -46.59 -43.51 23.70
C GLY A 190 -46.00 -42.67 22.59
N SER A 191 -46.82 -42.39 21.59
CA SER A 191 -46.78 -41.13 20.85
C SER A 191 -46.97 -39.94 21.81
N ALA A 192 -45.96 -39.06 21.94
CA ALA A 192 -46.08 -37.61 22.20
C ALA A 192 -44.69 -37.01 22.47
N ASP A 193 -44.54 -35.73 22.17
CA ASP A 193 -43.44 -34.83 22.54
C ASP A 193 -42.19 -34.86 21.66
N THR A 194 -42.34 -34.28 20.46
CA THR A 194 -41.22 -33.79 19.64
C THR A 194 -41.45 -32.31 19.33
N GLN A 195 -41.45 -31.45 20.35
CA GLN A 195 -41.43 -29.99 20.15
C GLN A 195 -40.48 -29.22 21.07
N GLU A 196 -39.83 -29.82 22.08
CA GLU A 196 -39.05 -29.02 23.05
C GLU A 196 -37.52 -29.04 22.87
N THR A 197 -36.95 -29.83 21.97
CA THR A 197 -35.47 -29.93 21.84
C THR A 197 -34.84 -29.10 20.72
N ALA A 198 -35.61 -28.20 20.09
CA ALA A 198 -35.12 -27.33 19.00
C ALA A 198 -34.66 -25.94 19.48
N GLU A 199 -35.07 -25.48 20.67
CA GLU A 199 -34.76 -24.13 21.16
C GLU A 199 -33.48 -24.07 22.01
N GLU A 200 -33.03 -25.19 22.59
CA GLU A 200 -31.86 -25.22 23.49
C GLU A 200 -30.52 -25.25 22.73
N ALA A 201 -30.51 -25.75 21.49
CA ALA A 201 -29.31 -25.80 20.64
C ALA A 201 -28.93 -24.45 20.02
N ALA A 202 -29.87 -23.48 19.97
CA ALA A 202 -29.62 -22.15 19.41
C ALA A 202 -28.88 -21.22 20.38
N LYS A 203 -28.86 -21.53 21.68
CA LYS A 203 -28.27 -20.68 22.73
C LYS A 203 -26.77 -20.93 22.97
N ILE A 204 -26.26 -22.07 22.52
CA ILE A 204 -24.85 -22.46 22.70
C ILE A 204 -23.95 -21.89 21.57
N LEU A 205 -24.53 -21.44 20.46
CA LEU A 205 -23.78 -20.82 19.35
C LEU A 205 -23.57 -19.30 19.51
N SER A 206 -24.18 -18.66 20.52
CA SER A 206 -24.02 -17.23 20.79
C SER A 206 -22.94 -16.89 21.83
N GLU A 207 -22.42 -17.88 22.56
CA GLU A 207 -21.33 -17.67 23.52
C GLU A 207 -20.04 -18.23 22.92
N GLY A 208 -19.16 -17.30 22.52
CA GLY A 208 -17.87 -17.61 21.90
C GLY A 208 -17.01 -18.54 22.79
N ILE A 209 -16.28 -19.42 22.13
CA ILE A 209 -15.30 -20.32 22.76
C ILE A 209 -14.26 -19.47 23.52
N PRO A 210 -14.01 -19.72 24.83
CA PRO A 210 -12.92 -19.05 25.53
C PRO A 210 -11.58 -19.47 24.93
N ASN A 211 -10.81 -18.44 24.55
CA ASN A 211 -9.50 -18.56 23.95
C ASN A 211 -8.46 -18.94 25.02
N GLU A 212 -8.31 -20.22 25.31
CA GLU A 212 -7.20 -20.74 26.10
C GLU A 212 -6.15 -21.36 25.17
N TYR A 213 -5.34 -20.51 24.55
CA TYR A 213 -3.97 -20.85 24.17
C TYR A 213 -3.21 -19.54 23.85
N ALA A 214 -2.71 -18.89 24.90
CA ALA A 214 -1.64 -17.91 24.75
C ALA A 214 -0.30 -18.69 24.85
N PRO A 215 0.66 -18.48 23.93
CA PRO A 215 1.97 -19.11 24.03
C PRO A 215 2.71 -18.55 25.25
N GLU A 216 3.06 -19.43 26.19
CA GLU A 216 3.92 -19.09 27.33
C GLU A 216 5.30 -18.64 26.86
N ASP A 217 5.77 -17.57 27.50
CA ASP A 217 7.10 -17.00 27.37
C ASP A 217 8.18 -18.06 27.64
N LEU A 218 8.96 -18.41 26.60
CA LEU A 218 10.25 -19.07 26.77
C LEU A 218 11.30 -18.02 27.17
N VAL A 219 11.49 -17.85 28.48
CA VAL A 219 12.68 -17.19 29.03
C VAL A 219 13.64 -18.24 29.59
N ALA A 220 14.82 -18.23 28.98
CA ALA A 220 16.15 -18.56 29.50
C ALA A 220 16.52 -20.03 29.81
N ASN A 221 17.53 -20.50 29.05
CA ASN A 221 18.70 -21.16 29.64
C ASN A 221 19.97 -20.75 28.87
N SER A 222 21.00 -20.39 29.66
CA SER A 222 22.42 -20.07 29.33
C SER A 222 22.75 -18.80 28.55
#